data_AF-A0AA89AZ82-F1
#
_entry.id   AF-A0AA89AZ82-F1
#
_cell.length_a   1.000
_cell.length_b   1.000
_cell.length_c   1.000
_cell.angle_alpha   90.00
_cell.angle_beta   90.00
_cell.angle_gamma   90.00
#
_symmetry.space_group_name_H-M   'P 1'
#
loop_
_entity.id
_entity.type
_entity.pdbx_description
1 polymer ?
#
loop_
_entity_poly.entity_id
_entity_poly.type
_entity_poly.pdbx_seq_one_letter_code
_entity_poly.pdbx_strand_id
1 'polypeptide(L)'
;MKFNPGNIAFRIFYYPRLRYISKLRDFYRSGCYSRIISRSRFTNYYRLFIGRMERIGGKKGPQEMSGKIEKPMELAKHFIRTNIESEWMVFCLLPVLPLELRPIIQIDGGKLMSSDINELYRRVIYRNNTLTDLLTTSKSTPGELVMCQEKLVQEVVDTLLDNGIRGQSMRDGHNKVYKSFSD
;
A
#
# COMPACT_ATOMS: atom_id res chain seq x y z
N MET A 1 24.43 -14.31 2.47
CA MET A 1 23.53 -13.86 1.39
C MET A 1 23.95 -12.47 0.97
N LYS A 2 24.47 -12.29 -0.26
CA LYS A 2 24.90 -10.98 -0.77
C LYS A 2 23.66 -10.19 -1.23
N PHE A 3 23.44 -9.03 -0.63
CA PHE A 3 22.37 -8.10 -1.01
C PHE A 3 22.74 -7.46 -2.35
N ASN A 4 21.94 -7.69 -3.40
CA ASN A 4 22.19 -7.14 -4.73
C ASN A 4 21.18 -6.01 -5.01
N PRO A 5 21.61 -4.73 -5.00
CA PRO A 5 20.70 -3.58 -5.07
C PRO A 5 20.00 -3.41 -6.43
N GLY A 6 20.43 -4.14 -7.47
CA GLY A 6 19.91 -3.98 -8.84
C GLY A 6 18.59 -4.71 -9.15
N ASN A 7 18.09 -5.59 -8.27
CA ASN A 7 16.99 -6.52 -8.61
C ASN A 7 15.68 -6.30 -7.86
N ILE A 8 15.57 -5.26 -7.03
CA ILE A 8 14.40 -5.10 -6.16
C ILE A 8 13.46 -4.03 -6.70
N ALA A 9 12.95 -4.24 -7.92
CA ALA A 9 11.79 -3.52 -8.43
C ALA A 9 10.53 -4.03 -7.72
N PHE A 10 10.27 -3.50 -6.53
CA PHE A 10 9.07 -3.79 -5.75
C PHE A 10 7.84 -3.14 -6.40
N ARG A 11 7.09 -3.86 -7.23
CA ARG A 11 5.83 -3.34 -7.78
C ARG A 11 4.74 -3.34 -6.70
N ILE A 12 4.83 -2.42 -5.74
CA ILE A 12 4.06 -2.37 -4.50
C ILE A 12 3.09 -1.19 -4.52
N PHE A 13 1.80 -1.44 -4.69
CA PHE A 13 0.79 -0.41 -4.92
C PHE A 13 0.09 0.02 -3.63
N TYR A 14 0.80 0.81 -2.81
CA TYR A 14 0.24 1.33 -1.56
C TYR A 14 -0.91 2.33 -1.77
N TYR A 15 -1.84 2.35 -0.82
CA TYR A 15 -2.91 3.33 -0.70
C TYR A 15 -2.94 3.87 0.74
N PRO A 16 -2.46 5.08 1.00
CA PRO A 16 -2.75 5.75 2.26
C PRO A 16 -4.22 6.17 2.29
N ARG A 17 -4.98 5.64 3.26
CA ARG A 17 -6.25 6.20 3.80
C ARG A 17 -7.28 6.70 2.77
N LEU A 18 -7.83 5.80 1.95
CA LEU A 18 -9.10 6.05 1.24
C LEU A 18 -10.29 5.31 1.88
N ARG A 19 -10.34 5.28 3.23
CA ARG A 19 -11.46 4.70 4.02
C ARG A 19 -12.83 5.34 3.69
N TYR A 20 -12.83 6.50 3.03
CA TYR A 20 -14.05 7.21 2.59
C TYR A 20 -14.50 6.89 1.16
N ILE A 21 -13.68 6.21 0.34
CA ILE A 21 -14.08 5.78 -1.01
C ILE A 21 -14.89 4.48 -0.98
N SER A 22 -14.87 3.75 0.14
CA SER A 22 -15.69 2.54 0.38
C SER A 22 -17.21 2.79 0.42
N LYS A 23 -17.67 4.04 0.36
CA LYS A 23 -19.12 4.37 0.28
C LYS A 23 -19.57 4.83 -1.10
N LEU A 24 -18.66 4.95 -2.08
CA LEU A 24 -19.02 5.10 -3.48
C LEU A 24 -19.32 3.72 -4.06
N ARG A 25 -20.61 3.35 -4.02
CA ARG A 25 -21.19 2.14 -4.64
C ARG A 25 -20.78 1.95 -6.12
N ASP A 26 -20.34 3.02 -6.78
CA ASP A 26 -19.81 3.02 -8.15
C ASP A 26 -18.35 2.50 -8.24
N PHE A 27 -17.54 2.65 -7.18
CA PHE A 27 -16.20 2.05 -7.09
C PHE A 27 -16.26 0.52 -6.88
N TYR A 28 -17.34 0.05 -6.25
CA TYR A 28 -17.63 -1.37 -6.05
C TYR A 28 -17.98 -2.10 -7.35
N ARG A 29 -18.63 -1.42 -8.31
CA ARG A 29 -19.10 -2.02 -9.57
C ARG A 29 -18.03 -2.09 -10.67
N SER A 30 -16.94 -1.33 -10.55
CA SER A 30 -15.88 -1.26 -11.58
C SER A 30 -14.74 -2.27 -11.40
N GLY A 31 -14.77 -3.15 -10.40
CA GLY A 31 -13.74 -4.17 -10.17
C GLY A 31 -12.38 -3.61 -9.71
N CYS A 32 -12.32 -2.35 -9.29
CA CYS A 32 -11.07 -1.63 -9.01
C CYS A 32 -10.42 -1.96 -7.65
N TYR A 33 -11.11 -2.62 -6.72
CA TYR A 33 -10.47 -3.18 -5.51
C TYR A 33 -9.75 -4.51 -5.78
N SER A 34 -10.05 -5.17 -6.91
CA SER A 34 -9.52 -6.49 -7.25
C SER A 34 -8.28 -6.44 -8.14
N ARG A 35 -8.03 -5.31 -8.80
CA ARG A 35 -6.85 -5.13 -9.65
C ARG A 35 -5.95 -4.09 -9.03
N ILE A 36 -4.70 -4.47 -8.80
CA ILE A 36 -3.61 -3.52 -8.62
C ILE A 36 -3.72 -2.43 -9.71
N ILE A 37 -3.95 -1.18 -9.30
CA ILE A 37 -4.09 -0.05 -10.22
C ILE A 37 -2.67 0.47 -10.51
N SER A 38 -2.21 0.40 -11.75
CA SER A 38 -0.93 1.00 -12.15
C SER A 38 -0.89 2.50 -11.81
N ARG A 39 0.29 3.09 -11.55
CA ARG A 39 0.45 4.56 -11.38
C ARG A 39 -0.34 5.36 -12.41
N SER A 40 -0.21 5.01 -13.70
CA SER A 40 -0.94 5.67 -14.78
C SER A 40 -2.46 5.56 -14.68
N ARG A 41 -2.98 4.39 -14.28
CA ARG A 41 -4.41 4.17 -14.09
C ARG A 41 -4.92 4.90 -12.86
N PHE A 42 -4.11 5.01 -11.80
CA PHE A 42 -4.45 5.74 -10.59
C PHE A 42 -4.55 7.23 -10.89
N THR A 43 -3.57 7.81 -11.58
CA THR A 43 -3.61 9.23 -12.01
C THR A 43 -4.84 9.52 -12.86
N ASN A 44 -5.15 8.64 -13.83
CA ASN A 44 -6.33 8.84 -14.67
C ASN A 44 -7.63 8.75 -13.86
N TYR A 45 -7.74 7.77 -12.96
CA TYR A 45 -8.87 7.66 -12.04
C TYR A 45 -9.00 8.91 -11.16
N TYR A 46 -7.90 9.38 -10.58
CA TYR A 46 -7.87 10.56 -9.73
C TYR A 46 -8.32 11.81 -10.49
N ARG A 47 -7.85 12.00 -11.73
CA ARG A 47 -8.28 13.09 -12.61
C ARG A 47 -9.78 13.05 -12.91
N LEU A 48 -10.31 11.87 -13.25
CA LEU A 48 -11.74 11.66 -13.48
C LEU A 48 -12.56 11.92 -12.21
N PHE A 49 -12.02 11.52 -11.06
CA PHE A 49 -12.61 11.78 -9.75
C PHE A 49 -12.69 13.29 -9.48
N ILE A 50 -11.61 14.06 -9.65
CA ILE A 50 -11.62 15.52 -9.52
C ILE A 50 -12.69 16.15 -10.42
N GLY A 51 -12.69 15.81 -11.72
CA GLY A 51 -13.65 16.37 -12.66
C GLY A 51 -15.10 15.99 -12.39
N ARG A 52 -15.37 14.87 -11.69
CA ARG A 52 -16.72 14.54 -11.21
C ARG A 52 -17.07 15.37 -9.96
N MET A 53 -16.12 15.57 -9.06
CA MET A 53 -16.32 16.32 -7.82
C MET A 53 -16.56 17.80 -8.07
N GLU A 54 -15.82 18.42 -9.00
CA GLU A 54 -16.03 19.82 -9.41
C GLU A 54 -17.42 20.04 -10.02
N ARG A 55 -17.90 19.10 -10.85
CA ARG A 55 -19.27 19.15 -11.40
C ARG A 55 -20.35 19.02 -10.34
N ILE A 56 -20.10 18.24 -9.28
CA ILE A 56 -21.03 18.09 -8.17
C ILE A 56 -21.01 19.34 -7.28
N GLY A 57 -19.82 19.87 -6.98
CA GLY A 57 -19.63 21.07 -6.17
C GLY A 57 -20.12 22.35 -6.86
N GLY A 58 -20.05 22.44 -8.18
CA GLY A 58 -20.63 23.57 -8.92
C GLY A 58 -22.16 23.54 -8.99
N LYS A 59 -22.78 22.37 -8.80
CA LYS A 59 -24.25 22.21 -8.80
C LYS A 59 -24.88 22.28 -7.41
N LYS A 60 -24.09 22.19 -6.34
CA LYS A 60 -24.56 22.17 -4.95
C LYS A 60 -23.93 23.31 -4.16
N GLY A 61 -24.72 24.07 -3.42
CA GLY A 61 -24.20 25.12 -2.54
C GLY A 61 -23.29 24.54 -1.44
N PRO A 62 -22.40 25.36 -0.83
CA PRO A 62 -21.47 24.93 0.23
C PRO A 62 -22.14 24.21 1.41
N GLN A 63 -23.42 24.53 1.67
CA GLN A 63 -24.22 24.02 2.78
C GLN A 63 -24.88 22.64 2.49
N GLU A 64 -24.92 22.19 1.23
CA GLU A 64 -25.57 20.92 0.82
C GLU A 64 -24.58 19.78 0.53
N MET A 65 -23.27 20.04 0.67
CA MET A 65 -22.26 19.00 0.53
C MET A 65 -22.29 18.09 1.76
N SER A 66 -22.95 16.94 1.62
CA SER A 66 -22.83 15.85 2.59
C SER A 66 -21.34 15.57 2.87
N GLY A 67 -20.96 15.35 4.14
CA GLY A 67 -19.59 15.03 4.55
C GLY A 67 -18.94 13.82 3.86
N LYS A 68 -19.71 13.07 3.05
CA LYS A 68 -19.20 12.05 2.11
C LYS A 68 -18.41 12.65 0.93
N ILE A 69 -18.70 13.89 0.54
CA ILE A 69 -18.13 14.61 -0.61
C ILE A 69 -17.07 15.61 -0.15
N GLU A 70 -17.26 16.19 1.04
CA GLU A 70 -16.39 17.21 1.62
C GLU A 70 -14.94 16.74 1.78
N LYS A 71 -14.69 15.65 2.53
CA LYS A 71 -13.32 15.16 2.79
C LYS A 71 -12.55 14.79 1.52
N PRO A 72 -13.13 14.06 0.55
CA PRO A 72 -12.44 13.80 -0.71
C PRO A 72 -12.15 15.07 -1.52
N MET A 73 -13.02 16.07 -1.44
CA MET A 73 -12.82 17.35 -2.13
C MET A 73 -11.73 18.20 -1.46
N GLU A 74 -11.63 18.18 -0.13
CA GLU A 74 -10.50 18.80 0.57
C GLU A 74 -9.18 18.14 0.20
N LEU A 75 -9.13 16.80 0.19
CA LEU A 75 -7.95 16.05 -0.23
C LEU A 75 -7.53 16.42 -1.66
N ALA A 76 -8.50 16.46 -2.58
CA ALA A 76 -8.30 16.92 -3.95
C ALA A 76 -7.71 18.34 -4.04
N LYS A 77 -8.30 19.29 -3.32
CA LYS A 77 -7.81 20.68 -3.26
C LYS A 77 -6.39 20.73 -2.70
N HIS A 78 -6.06 19.90 -1.71
CA HIS A 78 -4.71 19.84 -1.16
C HIS A 78 -3.70 19.41 -2.23
N PHE A 79 -3.94 18.33 -2.97
CA PHE A 79 -3.03 17.90 -4.04
C PHE A 79 -2.79 18.99 -5.08
N ILE A 80 -3.86 19.69 -5.49
CA ILE A 80 -3.76 20.81 -6.45
C ILE A 80 -2.93 21.97 -5.86
N ARG A 81 -3.18 22.33 -4.60
CA ARG A 81 -2.48 23.44 -3.94
C ARG A 81 -1.00 23.16 -3.66
N THR A 82 -0.67 21.93 -3.31
CA THR A 82 0.70 21.55 -2.95
C THR A 82 1.52 21.08 -4.14
N ASN A 83 0.93 21.03 -5.34
CA ASN A 83 1.55 20.48 -6.55
C ASN A 83 2.14 19.07 -6.31
N ILE A 84 1.47 18.28 -5.47
CA ILE A 84 1.85 16.89 -5.22
C ILE A 84 1.17 16.03 -6.26
N GLU A 85 1.95 15.21 -6.94
CA GLU A 85 1.43 14.27 -7.92
C GLU A 85 0.71 13.11 -7.23
N SER A 86 -0.53 12.86 -7.64
CA SER A 86 -1.35 11.78 -7.05
C SER A 86 -0.73 10.40 -7.25
N GLU A 87 0.07 10.21 -8.30
CA GLU A 87 0.84 8.99 -8.53
C GLU A 87 1.85 8.66 -7.44
N TRP A 88 2.26 9.62 -6.60
CA TRP A 88 3.20 9.37 -5.50
C TRP A 88 2.54 8.61 -4.35
N MET A 89 1.21 8.56 -4.29
CA MET A 89 0.51 7.67 -3.35
C MET A 89 0.80 6.20 -3.64
N VAL A 90 1.17 5.88 -4.89
CA VAL A 90 1.46 4.54 -5.37
C VAL A 90 2.97 4.31 -5.42
N PHE A 91 3.47 3.49 -4.51
CA PHE A 91 4.87 3.08 -4.54
C PHE A 91 5.17 2.16 -5.74
N CYS A 92 6.40 2.22 -6.24
CA CYS A 92 6.96 1.24 -7.21
C CYS A 92 8.32 0.74 -6.74
N LEU A 93 8.81 1.30 -5.64
CA LEU A 93 10.01 0.92 -4.94
C LEU A 93 9.76 1.27 -3.49
N LEU A 94 9.90 0.30 -2.60
CA LEU A 94 9.80 0.51 -1.17
C LEU A 94 11.21 0.82 -0.64
N PRO A 95 11.44 2.01 -0.04
CA PRO A 95 12.74 2.34 0.51
C PRO A 95 13.06 1.42 1.69
N VAL A 96 14.34 1.04 1.78
CA VAL A 96 14.86 0.15 2.81
C VAL A 96 15.74 0.98 3.74
N LEU A 97 15.40 1.03 5.04
CA LEU A 97 16.20 1.80 6.00
C LEU A 97 17.66 1.30 6.07
N PRO A 98 18.64 2.18 6.35
CA PRO A 98 20.02 1.77 6.60
C PRO A 98 20.13 0.84 7.82
N LEU A 99 21.25 0.13 7.92
CA LEU A 99 21.51 -0.84 9.00
C LEU A 99 21.55 -0.17 10.38
N GLU A 100 22.04 1.06 10.47
CA GLU A 100 22.10 1.85 11.72
C GLU A 100 20.73 2.00 12.39
N LEU A 101 19.67 2.11 11.58
CA LEU A 101 18.29 2.24 12.07
C LEU A 101 17.60 0.88 12.27
N ARG A 102 18.25 -0.21 11.86
CA ARG A 102 17.70 -1.58 11.93
C ARG A 102 18.75 -2.59 12.35
N PRO A 103 19.35 -2.45 13.55
CA PRO A 103 20.44 -3.30 13.98
C PRO A 103 20.02 -4.77 14.06
N ILE A 104 20.97 -5.64 13.73
CA ILE A 104 20.90 -7.09 13.95
C ILE A 104 22.05 -7.41 14.90
N ILE A 105 21.71 -7.83 16.11
CA ILE A 105 22.68 -8.07 17.18
C ILE A 105 22.80 -9.57 17.37
N GLN A 106 24.02 -10.08 17.35
CA GLN A 106 24.27 -11.46 17.77
C GLN A 106 24.33 -11.50 19.30
N ILE A 107 23.53 -12.38 19.90
CA ILE A 107 23.52 -12.64 21.34
C ILE A 107 24.36 -13.88 21.61
N ASP A 108 24.92 -13.95 22.83
CA ASP A 108 25.55 -15.15 23.38
C ASP A 108 24.70 -16.41 23.14
N GLY A 109 25.37 -17.47 22.71
CA GLY A 109 24.73 -18.73 22.30
C GLY A 109 24.33 -18.79 20.83
N GLY A 110 24.78 -17.86 19.98
CA GLY A 110 24.61 -17.93 18.52
C GLY A 110 23.22 -17.51 18.01
N LYS A 111 22.36 -16.97 18.88
CA LYS A 111 21.04 -16.45 18.51
C LYS A 111 21.18 -15.04 17.94
N LEU A 112 20.50 -14.76 16.82
CA LEU A 112 20.40 -13.42 16.27
C LEU A 112 19.15 -12.73 16.83
N MET A 113 19.32 -11.54 17.41
CA MET A 113 18.25 -10.63 17.73
C MET A 113 18.12 -9.60 16.62
N SER A 114 16.92 -9.45 16.09
CA SER A 114 16.63 -8.54 14.98
C SER A 114 15.51 -7.60 15.39
N SER A 115 15.54 -6.37 14.87
CA SER A 115 14.45 -5.41 15.03
C SER A 115 13.13 -5.94 14.45
N ASP A 116 11.98 -5.52 15.02
CA ASP A 116 10.65 -5.91 14.54
C ASP A 116 10.45 -5.54 13.05
N ILE A 117 10.99 -4.39 12.64
CA ILE A 117 10.94 -3.91 11.26
C ILE A 117 11.70 -4.83 10.30
N ASN A 118 12.81 -5.46 10.71
CA ASN A 118 13.53 -6.43 9.87
C ASN A 118 12.70 -7.69 9.60
N GLU A 119 11.86 -8.11 10.54
CA GLU A 119 10.92 -9.21 10.33
C GLU A 119 9.83 -8.81 9.32
N LEU A 120 9.27 -7.60 9.44
CA LEU A 120 8.28 -7.08 8.49
C LEU A 120 8.88 -6.95 7.07
N TYR A 121 10.11 -6.46 6.94
CA TYR A 121 10.82 -6.42 5.65
C TYR A 121 11.05 -7.80 5.05
N ARG A 122 11.45 -8.79 5.86
CA ARG A 122 11.63 -10.18 5.38
C ARG A 122 10.32 -10.74 4.81
N ARG A 123 9.18 -10.45 5.43
CA ARG A 123 7.85 -10.86 4.90
C ARG A 123 7.51 -10.17 3.59
N VAL A 124 7.77 -8.86 3.46
CA VAL A 124 7.57 -8.13 2.20
C VAL A 124 8.39 -8.75 1.07
N ILE A 125 9.68 -8.98 1.31
CA ILE A 125 10.58 -9.61 0.34
C ILE A 125 10.09 -11.00 -0.04
N TYR A 126 9.74 -11.82 0.94
CA TYR A 126 9.26 -13.18 0.71
C TYR A 126 8.00 -13.21 -0.18
N ARG A 127 6.98 -12.40 0.15
CA ARG A 127 5.75 -12.33 -0.64
C ARG A 127 5.98 -11.79 -2.05
N ASN A 128 6.85 -10.79 -2.19
CA ASN A 128 7.19 -10.24 -3.50
C ASN A 128 7.91 -11.26 -4.39
N ASN A 129 8.85 -12.02 -3.81
CA ASN A 129 9.53 -13.10 -4.53
C ASN A 129 8.55 -14.21 -4.91
N THR A 130 7.64 -14.61 -4.01
CA THR A 130 6.57 -15.59 -4.33
C THR A 130 5.70 -15.12 -5.51
N LEU A 131 5.30 -13.85 -5.54
CA LEU A 131 4.54 -13.28 -6.66
C LEU A 131 5.38 -13.26 -7.96
N THR A 132 6.66 -12.91 -7.87
CA THR A 132 7.56 -12.88 -9.03
C THR A 132 7.74 -14.28 -9.61
N ASP A 133 8.02 -15.26 -8.75
CA ASP A 133 8.19 -16.67 -9.13
C ASP A 133 6.91 -17.25 -9.74
N LEU A 134 5.74 -16.88 -9.19
CA LEU A 134 4.44 -17.22 -9.76
C LEU A 134 4.33 -16.68 -11.19
N LEU A 135 4.61 -15.38 -11.40
CA LEU A 135 4.50 -14.75 -12.72
C LEU A 135 5.51 -15.30 -13.74
N THR A 136 6.71 -15.68 -13.33
CA THR A 136 7.75 -16.21 -14.23
C THR A 136 7.54 -17.68 -14.59
N THR A 137 7.06 -18.49 -13.63
CA THR A 137 7.00 -19.95 -13.81
C THR A 137 5.77 -20.38 -14.60
N SER A 138 4.72 -19.56 -14.65
CA SER A 138 3.40 -20.04 -15.05
C SER A 138 2.76 -19.24 -16.19
N LYS A 139 2.93 -19.75 -17.41
CA LYS A 139 2.31 -19.20 -18.63
C LYS A 139 0.76 -19.34 -18.65
N SER A 140 0.20 -20.12 -17.73
CA SER A 140 -1.23 -20.46 -17.62
C SER A 140 -1.84 -20.16 -16.25
N THR A 141 -1.18 -19.39 -15.37
CA THR A 141 -1.76 -19.14 -14.04
C THR A 141 -3.05 -18.33 -14.14
N PRO A 142 -4.14 -18.79 -13.52
CA PRO A 142 -5.38 -18.05 -13.43
C PRO A 142 -5.15 -16.66 -12.83
N GLY A 143 -5.73 -15.64 -13.45
CA GLY A 143 -5.62 -14.25 -12.96
C GLY A 143 -6.09 -14.08 -11.51
N GLU A 144 -7.00 -14.94 -11.04
CA GLU A 144 -7.47 -14.97 -9.66
C GLU A 144 -6.37 -15.30 -8.64
N LEU A 145 -5.47 -16.24 -8.97
CA LEU A 145 -4.34 -16.58 -8.11
C LEU A 145 -3.34 -15.43 -8.06
N VAL A 146 -3.09 -14.78 -9.21
CA VAL A 146 -2.25 -13.57 -9.27
C VAL A 146 -2.84 -12.49 -8.36
N MET A 147 -4.14 -12.20 -8.49
CA MET A 147 -4.83 -11.20 -7.67
C MET A 147 -4.78 -11.54 -6.16
N CYS A 148 -4.82 -12.82 -5.80
CA CYS A 148 -4.65 -13.25 -4.42
C CYS A 148 -3.23 -12.96 -3.89
N GLN A 149 -2.19 -13.31 -4.66
CA GLN A 149 -0.80 -13.03 -4.29
C GLN A 149 -0.52 -11.52 -4.23
N GLU A 150 -1.06 -10.76 -5.17
CA GLU A 150 -1.03 -9.29 -5.17
C GLU A 150 -1.63 -8.70 -3.87
N LYS A 151 -2.76 -9.23 -3.41
CA LYS A 151 -3.38 -8.81 -2.13
C LYS A 151 -2.50 -9.13 -0.93
N LEU A 152 -1.87 -10.30 -0.91
CA LEU A 152 -0.96 -10.70 0.17
C LEU A 152 0.28 -9.80 0.21
N VAL A 153 0.84 -9.42 -0.94
CA VAL A 153 1.93 -8.43 -1.02
C VAL A 153 1.46 -7.09 -0.46
N GLN A 154 0.25 -6.66 -0.82
CA GLN A 154 -0.30 -5.40 -0.30
C GLN A 154 -0.50 -5.43 1.21
N GLU A 155 -0.97 -6.55 1.76
CA GLU A 155 -1.17 -6.72 3.20
C GLU A 155 0.13 -6.60 3.99
N VAL A 156 1.20 -7.27 3.54
CA VAL A 156 2.49 -7.19 4.26
C VAL A 156 3.11 -5.79 4.18
N VAL A 157 2.83 -5.04 3.11
CA VAL A 157 3.28 -3.64 2.97
C VAL A 157 2.47 -2.72 3.88
N ASP A 158 1.15 -2.91 3.94
CA ASP A 158 0.30 -2.16 4.84
C ASP A 158 0.75 -2.38 6.29
N THR A 159 1.04 -3.63 6.68
CA THR A 159 1.58 -3.96 8.00
C THR A 159 2.94 -3.33 8.27
N LEU A 160 3.84 -3.30 7.27
CA LEU A 160 5.15 -2.65 7.42
C LEU A 160 5.01 -1.16 7.74
N LEU A 161 4.06 -0.48 7.07
CA LEU A 161 3.85 0.96 7.21
C LEU A 161 3.07 1.31 8.47
N ASP A 162 2.00 0.57 8.76
CA ASP A 162 1.10 0.78 9.90
C ASP A 162 0.52 -0.57 10.36
N ASN A 163 1.12 -1.15 11.40
CA ASN A 163 0.72 -2.46 11.92
C ASN A 163 -0.54 -2.37 12.81
N GLY A 164 -1.68 -2.23 12.16
CA GLY A 164 -2.97 -2.10 12.82
C GLY A 164 -4.03 -1.47 11.93
N ILE A 165 -3.62 -0.92 10.78
CA ILE A 165 -4.49 -0.26 9.81
C ILE A 165 -5.68 -1.11 9.34
N ARG A 166 -5.50 -2.44 9.27
CA ARG A 166 -6.52 -3.43 8.90
C ARG A 166 -7.29 -4.03 10.09
N GLY A 167 -7.08 -3.51 11.30
CA GLY A 167 -7.74 -3.95 12.53
C GLY A 167 -7.06 -5.11 13.24
N GLN A 168 -6.48 -6.06 12.51
CA GLN A 168 -5.66 -7.13 13.10
C GLN A 168 -4.17 -6.81 12.93
N SER A 169 -3.50 -6.54 14.06
CA SER A 169 -2.05 -6.34 14.08
C SER A 169 -1.31 -7.68 13.99
N MET A 170 -0.26 -7.71 13.19
CA MET A 170 0.64 -8.84 13.07
C MET A 170 1.47 -8.99 14.34
N ARG A 171 1.57 -10.23 14.84
CA ARG A 171 2.25 -10.58 16.09
C ARG A 171 3.32 -11.64 15.86
N ASP A 172 4.30 -11.66 16.75
CA ASP A 172 5.32 -12.71 16.79
C ASP A 172 4.80 -13.99 17.47
N GLY A 173 5.67 -15.01 17.56
CA GLY A 173 5.36 -16.28 18.23
C GLY A 173 5.14 -16.15 19.74
N HIS A 174 5.51 -15.01 20.33
CA HIS A 174 5.28 -14.67 21.74
C HIS A 174 4.08 -13.72 21.91
N ASN A 175 3.24 -13.59 20.88
CA ASN A 175 2.05 -12.73 20.86
C ASN A 175 2.35 -11.23 21.04
N LYS A 176 3.61 -10.82 20.87
CA LYS A 176 4.02 -9.40 20.83
C LYS A 176 3.72 -8.84 19.45
N VAL A 177 3.10 -7.66 19.41
CA VAL A 177 2.82 -6.93 18.17
C VAL A 177 4.14 -6.38 17.59
N TYR A 178 4.38 -6.59 16.30
CA TYR A 178 5.54 -6.00 15.62
C TYR A 178 5.39 -4.48 15.55
N LYS A 179 6.46 -3.74 15.83
CA LYS A 179 6.50 -2.29 15.57
C LYS A 179 6.68 -2.02 14.08
N SER A 180 5.80 -1.20 13.53
CA SER A 180 5.81 -0.72 12.14
C SER A 180 6.52 0.64 12.01
N PHE A 181 6.55 1.23 10.82
CA PHE A 181 7.11 2.56 10.61
C PHE A 181 6.36 3.68 11.32
N SER A 182 5.06 3.51 11.56
CA SER A 182 4.22 4.54 12.17
C SER A 182 4.19 4.48 13.71
N ASP A 183 4.79 3.45 14.31
CA ASP A 183 4.92 3.25 15.77
C ASP A 183 6.19 3.91 16.33
#